data_AF-A0A2U7PPB7-F1
#
_entry.id   AF-A0A2U7PPB7-F1
#
_cell.length_a   1.000
_cell.length_b   1.000
_cell.length_c   1.000
_cell.angle_alpha   90.00
_cell.angle_beta   90.00
_cell.angle_gamma   90.00
#
_symmetry.space_group_name_H-M   'P 1'
#
loop_
_entity.id
_entity.type
_entity.pdbx_description
1 polymer ?
#
loop_
_entity_poly.entity_id
_entity_poly.type
_entity_poly.pdbx_seq_one_letter_code
_entity_poly.pdbx_strand_id
1 'polypeptide(L)'
;MKTTIKEISLRVTELEKIFNRFVVQSKQNYDSVDIFYSDTTFEEFIKSFEYVMRILRFLTKSHNLFLTITTESERTDILNNLSNLISYMPRGVTYANDIIIYTDRLKTIIRQYDGLVLTRKEYVSEFKDELLELQKQAVVIKEIFNHIKEDVDKKEELANKMQDLQDKYGDLSSYVNDIQNTTQNASEILEDMQGKKDNFDDFFDKIDTRTKELDNQQLKTDDFVRQLKEFKEQQDLKMEEAEKLINDAKKALHYKTTEGISAAIQAQYDDAKQNTLGWWLFVAIIFLGLGIGFGIYALFQELTIFGFIGRFAIITLLVGAAIFSAQQYVRQKNIIEDYAYKLVLVKSIIGFSEELLKIEDKTNSGYQIYITRTLNELLQDPLRYKGGKANDLQLAPLVKEVLELSKEIKGLVK
;
A
#
# COMPACT_ATOMS: atom_id res chain seq x y z
N MET A 1 -87.43 -37.62 81.03
CA MET A 1 -86.42 -37.99 80.01
C MET A 1 -84.98 -38.02 80.52
N LYS A 2 -84.11 -36.98 80.37
CA LYS A 2 -82.68 -37.11 80.75
C LYS A 2 -82.45 -37.31 82.27
N THR A 3 -83.30 -36.72 83.11
CA THR A 3 -83.24 -36.83 84.57
C THR A 3 -83.50 -38.26 85.04
N THR A 4 -84.48 -38.93 84.43
CA THR A 4 -84.87 -40.31 84.71
C THR A 4 -83.74 -41.32 84.46
N ILE A 5 -82.94 -41.14 83.39
CA ILE A 5 -81.80 -42.05 83.12
C ILE A 5 -80.67 -41.86 84.11
N LYS A 6 -80.38 -40.61 84.50
CA LYS A 6 -79.37 -40.32 85.52
C LYS A 6 -79.77 -40.93 86.87
N GLU A 7 -81.05 -40.86 87.20
CA GLU A 7 -81.63 -41.51 88.39
C GLU A 7 -81.54 -43.04 88.31
N ILE A 8 -81.90 -43.65 87.17
CA ILE A 8 -81.72 -45.09 86.94
C ILE A 8 -80.24 -45.47 87.09
N SER A 9 -79.30 -44.73 86.50
CA SER A 9 -77.86 -44.99 86.62
C SER A 9 -77.36 -44.92 88.07
N LEU A 10 -77.88 -43.98 88.85
CA LEU A 10 -77.56 -43.86 90.27
C LEU A 10 -78.11 -45.07 91.06
N ARG A 11 -79.37 -45.44 90.81
CA ARG A 11 -80.06 -46.57 91.46
C ARG A 11 -79.42 -47.91 91.10
N VAL A 12 -79.01 -48.10 89.84
CA VAL A 12 -78.21 -49.26 89.39
C VAL A 12 -76.93 -49.37 90.22
N THR A 13 -76.18 -48.29 90.37
CA THR A 13 -74.93 -48.27 91.15
C THR A 13 -75.16 -48.53 92.64
N GLU A 14 -76.22 -47.97 93.20
CA GLU A 14 -76.63 -48.15 94.60
C GLU A 14 -77.05 -49.59 94.88
N LEU A 15 -77.88 -50.16 94.00
CA LEU A 15 -78.39 -51.51 94.11
C LEU A 15 -77.29 -52.56 94.02
N GLU A 16 -76.24 -52.38 93.20
CA GLU A 16 -75.08 -53.28 93.17
C GLU A 16 -74.39 -53.40 94.53
N LYS A 17 -74.21 -52.27 95.22
CA LYS A 17 -73.59 -52.24 96.55
C LYS A 17 -74.49 -52.91 97.59
N ILE A 18 -75.80 -52.79 97.45
CA ILE A 18 -76.78 -53.43 98.34
C ILE A 18 -76.84 -54.93 98.08
N PHE A 19 -76.87 -55.35 96.82
CA PHE A 19 -76.93 -56.75 96.41
C PHE A 19 -75.75 -57.57 96.92
N ASN A 20 -74.52 -57.05 96.81
CA ASN A 20 -73.35 -57.74 97.34
C ASN A 20 -73.46 -57.99 98.87
N ARG A 21 -74.01 -57.03 99.62
CA ARG A 21 -74.24 -57.19 101.07
C ARG A 21 -75.37 -58.18 101.37
N PHE A 22 -76.46 -58.11 100.60
CA PHE A 22 -77.58 -59.04 100.71
C PHE A 22 -77.15 -60.50 100.43
N VAL A 23 -76.35 -60.74 99.39
CA VAL A 23 -75.85 -62.08 99.07
C VAL A 23 -75.01 -62.66 100.20
N VAL A 24 -74.15 -61.84 100.83
CA VAL A 24 -73.33 -62.27 101.99
C VAL A 24 -74.20 -62.58 103.21
N GLN A 25 -75.16 -61.72 103.54
CA GLN A 25 -76.07 -61.90 104.69
C GLN A 25 -76.97 -63.13 104.52
N SER A 26 -77.54 -63.32 103.33
CA SER A 26 -78.42 -64.46 103.04
C SER A 26 -77.68 -65.81 103.06
N LYS A 27 -76.37 -65.83 102.81
CA LYS A 27 -75.53 -67.04 102.95
C LYS A 27 -75.15 -67.37 104.41
N GLN A 28 -75.25 -66.43 105.34
CA GLN A 28 -74.88 -66.64 106.75
C GLN A 28 -76.03 -67.19 107.63
N ASN A 29 -77.29 -67.00 107.24
CA ASN A 29 -78.50 -67.48 107.96
C ASN A 29 -78.96 -68.89 107.52
N TYR A 30 -78.03 -69.82 107.32
CA TYR A 30 -78.23 -71.08 106.60
C TYR A 30 -78.86 -72.21 107.45
N ASP A 31 -80.16 -72.12 107.73
CA ASP A 31 -80.94 -73.26 108.26
C ASP A 31 -82.37 -73.35 107.70
N SER A 32 -82.55 -72.88 106.47
CA SER A 32 -83.84 -72.93 105.81
C SER A 32 -83.65 -73.09 104.31
N VAL A 33 -83.81 -74.35 103.90
CA VAL A 33 -84.15 -74.78 102.53
C VAL A 33 -85.51 -74.17 102.08
N ASP A 34 -86.22 -73.40 102.93
CA ASP A 34 -87.59 -72.93 102.73
C ASP A 34 -87.80 -71.39 102.82
N ILE A 35 -86.81 -70.53 102.51
CA ILE A 35 -87.02 -69.06 102.61
C ILE A 35 -87.54 -68.38 101.34
N PHE A 36 -87.55 -69.07 100.20
CA PHE A 36 -88.15 -68.57 98.97
C PHE A 36 -89.33 -69.48 98.60
N TYR A 37 -90.55 -69.00 98.79
CA TYR A 37 -91.75 -69.78 98.45
C TYR A 37 -92.00 -69.75 96.92
N SER A 38 -92.23 -70.94 96.35
CA SER A 38 -92.54 -71.30 94.95
C SER A 38 -91.44 -71.12 93.88
N ASP A 39 -90.86 -72.24 93.44
CA ASP A 39 -90.17 -72.51 92.16
C ASP A 39 -88.83 -71.81 91.78
N THR A 40 -88.19 -71.00 92.63
CA THR A 40 -86.88 -70.38 92.30
C THR A 40 -85.82 -70.58 93.38
N THR A 41 -84.66 -71.10 92.99
CA THR A 41 -83.50 -71.24 93.91
C THR A 41 -82.75 -69.93 94.09
N PHE A 42 -82.06 -69.76 95.23
CA PHE A 42 -81.25 -68.57 95.50
C PHE A 42 -80.14 -68.35 94.45
N GLU A 43 -79.58 -69.42 93.87
CA GLU A 43 -78.58 -69.33 92.81
C GLU A 43 -79.16 -68.84 91.47
N GLU A 44 -80.37 -69.30 91.12
CA GLU A 44 -81.09 -68.84 89.92
C GLU A 44 -81.48 -67.36 90.04
N PHE A 45 -81.85 -66.92 91.25
CA PHE A 45 -82.06 -65.51 91.55
C PHE A 45 -80.78 -64.69 91.32
N ILE A 46 -79.64 -65.11 91.85
CA ILE A 46 -78.36 -64.40 91.66
C ILE A 46 -78.03 -64.27 90.17
N LYS A 47 -78.12 -65.34 89.39
CA LYS A 47 -77.88 -65.31 87.94
C LYS A 47 -78.84 -64.37 87.21
N SER A 48 -80.11 -64.39 87.59
CA SER A 48 -81.13 -63.50 87.03
C SER A 48 -80.85 -62.04 87.34
N PHE A 49 -80.41 -61.74 88.57
CA PHE A 49 -80.02 -60.40 88.98
C PHE A 49 -78.76 -59.92 88.26
N GLU A 50 -77.71 -60.75 88.15
CA GLU A 50 -76.48 -60.40 87.43
C GLU A 50 -76.73 -60.11 85.95
N TYR A 51 -77.59 -60.89 85.31
CA TYR A 51 -78.06 -60.62 83.95
C TYR A 51 -78.73 -59.25 83.85
N VAL A 52 -79.62 -58.94 84.80
CA VAL A 52 -80.30 -57.64 84.86
C VAL A 52 -79.31 -56.49 84.95
N MET A 53 -78.34 -56.63 85.85
CA MET A 53 -77.31 -55.62 86.06
C MET A 53 -76.41 -55.42 84.82
N ARG A 54 -76.07 -56.50 84.11
CA ARG A 54 -75.25 -56.43 82.88
C ARG A 54 -75.91 -55.56 81.82
N ILE A 55 -77.20 -55.77 81.55
CA ILE A 55 -77.93 -55.01 80.54
C ILE A 55 -78.15 -53.57 81.00
N LEU A 56 -78.57 -53.37 82.25
CA LEU A 56 -78.77 -52.02 82.79
C LEU A 56 -77.48 -51.19 82.76
N ARG A 57 -76.30 -51.79 83.04
CA ARG A 57 -75.00 -51.12 82.89
C ARG A 57 -74.71 -50.67 81.46
N PHE A 58 -75.04 -51.50 80.47
CA PHE A 58 -74.85 -51.14 79.07
C PHE A 58 -75.76 -49.98 78.65
N LEU A 59 -77.04 -50.07 79.02
CA LEU A 59 -78.05 -49.06 78.74
C LEU A 59 -77.70 -47.73 79.41
N THR A 60 -77.32 -47.74 80.69
CA THR A 60 -76.96 -46.51 81.40
C THR A 60 -75.64 -45.90 80.93
N LYS A 61 -74.68 -46.67 80.43
CA LYS A 61 -73.47 -46.11 79.78
C LYS A 61 -73.78 -45.47 78.43
N SER A 62 -74.71 -46.05 77.67
CA SER A 62 -75.08 -45.60 76.33
C SER A 62 -76.35 -44.73 76.36
N HIS A 63 -76.30 -43.61 77.10
CA HIS A 63 -77.45 -42.75 77.41
C HIS A 63 -78.36 -42.40 76.20
N ASN A 64 -77.75 -42.03 75.07
CA ASN A 64 -78.53 -41.66 73.87
C ASN A 64 -79.25 -42.88 73.27
N LEU A 65 -78.57 -44.03 73.20
CA LEU A 65 -79.17 -45.27 72.74
C LEU A 65 -80.31 -45.69 73.67
N PHE A 66 -80.09 -45.61 74.98
CA PHE A 66 -81.10 -45.94 75.99
C PHE A 66 -82.35 -45.06 75.86
N LEU A 67 -82.21 -43.76 75.59
CA LEU A 67 -83.34 -42.87 75.29
C LEU A 67 -84.11 -43.28 74.04
N THR A 68 -83.41 -43.69 72.99
CA THR A 68 -84.01 -44.01 71.69
C THR A 68 -84.75 -45.34 71.69
N ILE A 69 -84.24 -46.35 72.41
CA ILE A 69 -84.80 -47.71 72.37
C ILE A 69 -85.80 -48.01 73.47
N THR A 70 -85.93 -47.13 74.48
CA THR A 70 -86.92 -47.30 75.56
C THR A 70 -87.96 -46.20 75.55
N THR A 71 -89.13 -46.51 76.06
CA THR A 71 -90.22 -45.57 76.30
C THR A 71 -90.05 -44.89 77.67
N GLU A 72 -90.70 -43.74 77.89
CA GLU A 72 -90.74 -43.12 79.24
C GLU A 72 -91.42 -44.04 80.26
N SER A 73 -92.40 -44.84 79.83
CA SER A 73 -93.08 -45.82 80.70
C SER A 73 -92.08 -46.87 81.19
N GLU A 74 -91.37 -47.52 80.28
CA GLU A 74 -90.37 -48.54 80.63
C GLU A 74 -89.27 -47.96 81.52
N ARG A 75 -88.81 -46.73 81.28
CA ARG A 75 -87.82 -46.07 82.15
C ARG A 75 -88.37 -45.83 83.56
N THR A 76 -89.63 -45.42 83.66
CA THR A 76 -90.29 -45.21 84.95
C THR A 76 -90.49 -46.54 85.68
N ASP A 77 -90.87 -47.60 84.96
CA ASP A 77 -91.01 -48.94 85.52
C ASP A 77 -89.66 -49.51 85.99
N ILE A 78 -88.59 -49.33 85.21
CA ILE A 78 -87.23 -49.69 85.63
C ILE A 78 -86.86 -48.94 86.91
N LEU A 79 -87.07 -47.62 86.95
CA LEU A 79 -86.73 -46.80 88.11
C LEU A 79 -87.51 -47.23 89.37
N ASN A 80 -88.80 -47.52 89.22
CA ASN A 80 -89.67 -47.96 90.31
C ASN A 80 -89.26 -49.33 90.84
N ASN A 81 -89.04 -50.32 89.95
CA ASN A 81 -88.60 -51.65 90.37
C ASN A 81 -87.21 -51.61 91.02
N LEU A 82 -86.28 -50.80 90.51
CA LEU A 82 -84.97 -50.58 91.15
C LEU A 82 -85.10 -49.95 92.53
N SER A 83 -85.97 -48.94 92.69
CA SER A 83 -86.19 -48.28 93.98
C SER A 83 -86.83 -49.21 95.00
N ASN A 84 -87.75 -50.08 94.56
CA ASN A 84 -88.33 -51.12 95.39
C ASN A 84 -87.27 -52.14 95.82
N LEU A 85 -86.43 -52.63 94.89
CA LEU A 85 -85.33 -53.53 95.24
C LEU A 85 -84.38 -52.90 96.27
N ILE A 86 -84.01 -51.63 96.11
CA ILE A 86 -83.18 -50.90 97.07
C ILE A 86 -83.83 -50.82 98.46
N SER A 87 -85.16 -50.72 98.53
CA SER A 87 -85.91 -50.63 99.80
C SER A 87 -86.06 -51.99 100.50
N TYR A 88 -86.31 -53.06 99.74
CA TYR A 88 -86.61 -54.40 100.29
C TYR A 88 -85.37 -55.24 100.54
N MET A 89 -84.36 -55.16 99.68
CA MET A 89 -83.16 -55.99 99.74
C MET A 89 -82.35 -55.83 101.06
N PRO A 90 -82.21 -54.65 101.68
CA PRO A 90 -81.57 -54.52 102.99
C PRO A 90 -82.34 -55.15 104.15
N ARG A 91 -83.65 -55.40 103.98
CA ARG A 91 -84.51 -55.99 105.03
C ARG A 91 -84.41 -57.52 105.08
N GLY A 92 -83.57 -58.09 104.21
CA GLY A 92 -83.24 -59.51 104.22
C GLY A 92 -84.41 -60.39 103.79
N VAL A 93 -84.36 -61.65 104.24
CA VAL A 93 -85.15 -62.72 103.66
C VAL A 93 -86.65 -62.65 103.99
N THR A 94 -87.06 -61.81 104.94
CA THR A 94 -88.47 -61.51 105.22
C THR A 94 -89.22 -60.91 104.02
N TYR A 95 -88.50 -60.30 103.07
CA TYR A 95 -89.06 -59.72 101.83
C TYR A 95 -88.56 -60.45 100.57
N ALA A 96 -88.16 -61.71 100.71
CA ALA A 96 -87.65 -62.57 99.64
C ALA A 96 -88.54 -62.58 98.38
N ASN A 97 -89.84 -62.77 98.55
CA ASN A 97 -90.79 -62.83 97.44
C ASN A 97 -90.87 -61.49 96.69
N ASP A 98 -90.89 -60.36 97.40
CA ASP A 98 -90.91 -59.04 96.79
C ASP A 98 -89.62 -58.79 95.98
N ILE A 99 -88.47 -59.19 96.51
CA ILE A 99 -87.17 -59.05 95.84
C ILE A 99 -87.12 -59.87 94.53
N ILE A 100 -87.67 -61.09 94.52
CA ILE A 100 -87.79 -61.90 93.30
C ILE A 100 -88.73 -61.21 92.30
N ILE A 101 -89.93 -60.83 92.73
CA ILE A 101 -90.93 -60.21 91.85
C ILE A 101 -90.37 -58.97 91.15
N TYR A 102 -89.70 -58.07 91.89
CA TYR A 102 -89.14 -56.88 91.29
C TYR A 102 -87.94 -57.18 90.38
N THR A 103 -87.15 -58.22 90.67
CA THR A 103 -86.05 -58.67 89.79
C THR A 103 -86.57 -59.28 88.49
N ASP A 104 -87.62 -60.09 88.54
CA ASP A 104 -88.23 -60.69 87.36
C ASP A 104 -88.95 -59.66 86.49
N ARG A 105 -89.58 -58.65 87.12
CA ARG A 105 -90.13 -57.50 86.40
C ARG A 105 -89.04 -56.75 85.64
N LEU A 106 -87.90 -56.46 86.28
CA LEU A 106 -86.76 -55.85 85.60
C LEU A 106 -86.23 -56.74 84.47
N LYS A 107 -86.05 -58.02 84.72
CA LYS A 107 -85.58 -59.01 83.73
C LYS A 107 -86.49 -59.05 82.51
N THR A 108 -87.80 -58.98 82.72
CA THR A 108 -88.80 -58.95 81.64
C THR A 108 -88.66 -57.69 80.80
N ILE A 109 -88.59 -56.51 81.43
CA ILE A 109 -88.49 -55.22 80.73
C ILE A 109 -87.20 -55.13 79.89
N ILE A 110 -86.07 -55.61 80.41
CA ILE A 110 -84.77 -55.42 79.77
C ILE A 110 -84.39 -56.50 78.75
N ARG A 111 -85.10 -57.63 78.71
CA ARG A 111 -84.74 -58.79 77.87
C ARG A 111 -84.69 -58.46 76.39
N GLN A 112 -85.57 -57.57 75.94
CA GLN A 112 -85.61 -57.08 74.57
C GLN A 112 -84.34 -56.31 74.13
N TYR A 113 -83.44 -55.94 75.05
CA TYR A 113 -82.24 -55.17 74.74
C TYR A 113 -80.93 -56.00 74.75
N ASP A 114 -80.98 -57.31 75.03
CA ASP A 114 -79.77 -58.15 75.12
C ASP A 114 -79.03 -58.24 73.77
N GLY A 115 -79.75 -58.33 72.65
CA GLY A 115 -79.17 -58.42 71.31
C GLY A 115 -78.34 -57.19 70.89
N LEU A 116 -78.62 -56.01 71.46
CA LEU A 116 -77.91 -54.76 71.15
C LEU A 116 -76.51 -54.68 71.78
N VAL A 117 -76.29 -55.44 72.86
CA VAL A 117 -74.98 -55.53 73.52
C VAL A 117 -73.98 -56.29 72.65
N LEU A 118 -74.47 -57.30 71.92
CA LEU A 118 -73.65 -58.17 71.07
C LEU A 118 -73.27 -57.47 69.75
N THR A 119 -74.21 -56.83 69.07
CA THR A 119 -73.97 -56.15 67.79
C THR A 119 -72.95 -55.02 67.88
N ARG A 120 -72.91 -54.25 68.98
CA ARG A 120 -71.91 -53.18 69.17
C ARG A 120 -70.47 -53.69 69.12
N LYS A 121 -70.20 -54.91 69.58
CA LYS A 121 -68.85 -55.48 69.59
C LYS A 121 -68.34 -55.74 68.17
N GLU A 122 -69.23 -56.16 67.28
CA GLU A 122 -68.94 -56.45 65.87
C GLU A 122 -68.65 -55.15 65.10
N TYR A 123 -69.52 -54.13 65.24
CA TYR A 123 -69.31 -52.81 64.62
C TYR A 123 -67.98 -52.14 64.99
N VAL A 124 -67.54 -52.28 66.25
CA VAL A 124 -66.25 -51.71 66.69
C VAL A 124 -65.06 -52.45 66.07
N SER A 125 -65.21 -53.74 65.77
CA SER A 125 -64.18 -54.51 65.07
C SER A 125 -64.08 -54.07 63.60
N GLU A 126 -65.21 -53.99 62.90
CA GLU A 126 -65.26 -53.57 61.49
C GLU A 126 -64.71 -52.14 61.30
N PHE A 127 -65.12 -51.20 62.16
CA PHE A 127 -64.60 -49.82 62.11
C PHE A 127 -63.08 -49.75 62.31
N LYS A 128 -62.52 -50.64 63.13
CA LYS A 128 -61.07 -50.69 63.35
C LYS A 128 -60.33 -51.20 62.11
N ASP A 129 -60.91 -52.13 61.38
CA ASP A 129 -60.34 -52.67 60.14
C ASP A 129 -60.39 -51.62 59.02
N GLU A 130 -61.49 -50.87 58.89
CA GLU A 130 -61.60 -49.73 57.96
C GLU A 130 -60.58 -48.62 58.27
N LEU A 131 -60.38 -48.30 59.56
CA LEU A 131 -59.39 -47.32 60.00
C LEU A 131 -57.97 -47.76 59.61
N LEU A 132 -57.67 -49.06 59.71
CA LEU A 132 -56.39 -49.62 59.32
C LEU A 132 -56.17 -49.52 57.81
N GLU A 133 -57.19 -49.78 57.00
CA GLU A 133 -57.12 -49.57 55.54
C GLU A 133 -56.87 -48.11 55.18
N LEU A 134 -57.58 -47.18 55.80
CA LEU A 134 -57.38 -45.75 55.58
C LEU A 134 -55.96 -45.30 55.94
N GLN A 135 -55.38 -45.84 57.03
CA GLN A 135 -53.99 -45.57 57.37
C GLN A 135 -53.02 -46.09 56.31
N LYS A 136 -53.26 -47.28 55.75
CA LYS A 136 -52.43 -47.82 54.65
C LYS A 136 -52.51 -46.92 53.41
N GLN A 137 -53.72 -46.48 53.04
CA GLN A 137 -53.91 -45.59 51.89
C GLN A 137 -53.20 -44.24 52.10
N ALA A 138 -53.24 -43.68 53.32
CA ALA A 138 -52.57 -42.43 53.63
C ALA A 138 -51.04 -42.51 53.48
N VAL A 139 -50.43 -43.66 53.81
CA VAL A 139 -48.99 -43.89 53.58
C VAL A 139 -48.67 -43.89 52.09
N VAL A 140 -49.45 -44.62 51.29
CA VAL A 140 -49.26 -44.69 49.82
C VAL A 140 -49.40 -43.29 49.19
N ILE A 141 -50.39 -42.50 49.60
CA ILE A 141 -50.57 -41.13 49.10
C ILE A 141 -49.35 -40.26 49.41
N LYS A 142 -48.76 -40.42 50.61
CA LYS A 142 -47.56 -39.67 51.00
C LYS A 142 -46.35 -40.02 50.15
N GLU A 143 -46.17 -41.30 49.80
CA GLU A 143 -45.11 -41.75 48.89
C GLU A 143 -45.30 -41.18 47.48
N ILE A 144 -46.52 -41.25 46.94
CA ILE A 144 -46.86 -40.65 45.64
C ILE A 144 -46.58 -39.15 45.65
N PHE A 145 -46.95 -38.44 46.71
CA PHE A 145 -46.70 -37.01 46.83
C PHE A 145 -45.20 -36.67 46.79
N ASN A 146 -44.36 -37.46 47.47
CA ASN A 146 -42.92 -37.27 47.45
C ASN A 146 -42.34 -37.49 46.04
N HIS A 147 -42.79 -38.53 45.33
CA HIS A 147 -42.35 -38.77 43.95
C HIS A 147 -42.77 -37.64 42.99
N ILE A 148 -44.01 -37.14 43.12
CA ILE A 148 -44.48 -36.00 42.33
C ILE A 148 -43.61 -34.76 42.60
N LYS A 149 -43.22 -34.53 43.86
CA LYS A 149 -42.35 -33.42 44.22
C LYS A 149 -40.97 -33.54 43.55
N GLU A 150 -40.34 -34.71 43.60
CA GLU A 150 -39.06 -34.95 42.93
C GLU A 150 -39.14 -34.75 41.41
N ASP A 151 -40.25 -35.16 40.78
CA ASP A 151 -40.43 -34.99 39.34
C ASP A 151 -40.68 -33.53 38.94
N VAL A 152 -41.33 -32.74 39.80
CA VAL A 152 -41.45 -31.28 39.63
C VAL A 152 -40.08 -30.61 39.69
N ASP A 153 -39.25 -30.96 40.68
CA ASP A 153 -37.90 -30.40 40.82
C ASP A 153 -37.03 -30.73 39.58
N LYS A 154 -37.09 -31.98 39.08
CA LYS A 154 -36.39 -32.38 37.84
C LYS A 154 -36.87 -31.60 36.62
N LYS A 155 -38.17 -31.31 36.52
CA LYS A 155 -38.74 -30.53 35.41
C LYS A 155 -38.18 -29.11 35.39
N GLU A 156 -38.01 -28.48 36.55
CA GLU A 156 -37.43 -27.14 36.66
C GLU A 156 -35.96 -27.13 36.22
N GLU A 157 -35.18 -28.13 36.65
CA GLU A 157 -33.80 -28.31 36.18
C GLU A 157 -33.73 -28.49 34.65
N LEU A 158 -34.64 -29.29 34.08
CA LEU A 158 -34.72 -29.52 32.64
C LEU A 158 -35.06 -28.23 31.87
N ALA A 159 -35.98 -27.41 32.40
CA ALA A 159 -36.35 -26.13 31.80
C ALA A 159 -35.16 -25.15 31.77
N ASN A 160 -34.38 -25.09 32.85
CA ASN A 160 -33.18 -24.26 32.90
C ASN A 160 -32.11 -24.72 31.89
N LYS A 161 -31.91 -26.04 31.74
CA LYS A 161 -31.01 -26.59 30.72
C LYS A 161 -31.49 -26.31 29.30
N MET A 162 -32.80 -26.33 29.08
CA MET A 162 -33.40 -25.99 27.78
C MET A 162 -33.15 -24.52 27.41
N GLN A 163 -33.27 -23.61 28.38
CA GLN A 163 -32.99 -22.19 28.17
C GLN A 163 -31.51 -21.95 27.85
N ASP A 164 -30.58 -22.55 28.60
CA ASP A 164 -29.14 -22.45 28.32
C ASP A 164 -28.77 -22.98 26.92
N LEU A 165 -29.42 -24.07 26.49
CA LEU A 165 -29.28 -24.59 25.12
C LEU A 165 -29.81 -23.62 24.06
N GLN A 166 -30.92 -22.96 24.33
CA GLN A 166 -31.52 -21.99 23.41
C GLN A 166 -30.64 -20.75 23.25
N ASP A 167 -30.07 -20.25 24.36
CA ASP A 167 -29.15 -19.11 24.34
C ASP A 167 -27.87 -19.46 23.56
N LYS A 168 -27.28 -20.63 23.83
CA LYS A 168 -26.12 -21.14 23.06
C LYS A 168 -26.40 -21.32 21.58
N TYR A 169 -27.61 -21.72 21.21
CA TYR A 169 -28.01 -21.83 19.81
C TYR A 169 -28.10 -20.45 19.14
N GLY A 170 -28.59 -19.44 19.87
CA GLY A 170 -28.60 -18.04 19.43
C GLY A 170 -27.17 -17.53 19.15
N ASP A 171 -26.24 -17.75 20.08
CA ASP A 171 -24.84 -17.38 19.92
C ASP A 171 -24.21 -18.08 18.71
N LEU A 172 -24.44 -19.38 18.55
CA LEU A 172 -23.94 -20.14 17.41
C LEU A 172 -24.46 -19.60 16.08
N SER A 173 -25.74 -19.24 16.01
CA SER A 173 -26.32 -18.61 14.82
C SER A 173 -25.68 -17.26 14.50
N SER A 174 -25.33 -16.47 15.52
CA SER A 174 -24.60 -15.21 15.32
C SER A 174 -23.21 -15.46 14.74
N TYR A 175 -22.46 -16.41 15.30
CA TYR A 175 -21.14 -16.77 14.79
C TYR A 175 -21.17 -17.27 13.34
N VAL A 176 -22.19 -18.03 12.96
CA VAL A 176 -22.37 -18.47 11.57
C VAL A 176 -22.52 -17.27 10.62
N ASN A 177 -23.31 -16.27 11.00
CA ASN A 177 -23.47 -15.06 10.18
C ASN A 177 -22.16 -14.26 10.07
N ASP A 178 -21.41 -14.13 11.17
CA ASP A 178 -20.11 -13.44 11.18
C ASP A 178 -19.09 -14.16 10.29
N ILE A 179 -19.08 -15.50 10.32
CA ILE A 179 -18.24 -16.33 9.44
C ILE A 179 -18.65 -16.14 7.98
N GLN A 180 -19.94 -16.12 7.66
CA GLN A 180 -20.42 -15.87 6.30
C GLN A 180 -19.98 -14.50 5.78
N ASN A 181 -20.18 -13.45 6.57
CA ASN A 181 -19.74 -12.09 6.21
C ASN A 181 -18.23 -12.01 6.02
N THR A 182 -17.45 -12.62 6.91
CA THR A 182 -15.99 -12.67 6.81
C THR A 182 -15.55 -13.43 5.56
N THR A 183 -16.23 -14.53 5.22
CA THR A 183 -15.93 -15.34 4.04
C THR A 183 -16.22 -14.56 2.75
N GLN A 184 -17.33 -13.82 2.71
CA GLN A 184 -17.65 -12.96 1.58
C GLN A 184 -16.60 -11.86 1.39
N ASN A 185 -16.25 -11.14 2.46
CA ASN A 185 -15.21 -10.11 2.42
C ASN A 185 -13.86 -10.68 1.96
N ALA A 186 -13.49 -11.89 2.42
CA ALA A 186 -12.26 -12.55 1.99
C ALA A 186 -12.28 -12.90 0.50
N SER A 187 -13.45 -13.27 -0.05
CA SER A 187 -13.63 -13.53 -1.48
C SER A 187 -13.45 -12.26 -2.31
N GLU A 188 -14.05 -11.15 -1.88
CA GLU A 188 -13.91 -9.85 -2.55
C GLU A 188 -12.44 -9.39 -2.57
N ILE A 189 -11.73 -9.53 -1.43
CA ILE A 189 -10.29 -9.23 -1.35
C ILE A 189 -9.46 -10.13 -2.29
N LEU A 190 -9.84 -11.39 -2.46
CA LEU A 190 -9.16 -12.32 -3.37
C LEU A 190 -9.32 -11.90 -4.84
N GLU A 191 -10.52 -11.49 -5.27
CA GLU A 191 -10.75 -10.97 -6.61
C GLU A 191 -9.92 -9.69 -6.85
N ASP A 192 -9.92 -8.76 -5.89
CA ASP A 192 -9.10 -7.55 -5.94
C ASP A 192 -7.59 -7.86 -6.05
N MET A 193 -7.11 -8.87 -5.31
CA MET A 193 -5.71 -9.32 -5.39
C MET A 193 -5.38 -9.95 -6.74
N GLN A 194 -6.31 -10.72 -7.32
CA GLN A 194 -6.12 -11.27 -8.67
C GLN A 194 -6.04 -10.15 -9.71
N GLY A 195 -6.95 -9.17 -9.67
CA GLY A 195 -6.87 -8.01 -10.57
C GLY A 195 -5.58 -7.21 -10.42
N LYS A 196 -5.07 -7.04 -9.19
CA LYS A 196 -3.76 -6.42 -8.95
C LYS A 196 -2.60 -7.25 -9.50
N LYS A 197 -2.67 -8.58 -9.38
CA LYS A 197 -1.67 -9.49 -9.94
C LYS A 197 -1.60 -9.35 -11.47
N ASP A 198 -2.75 -9.36 -12.14
CA ASP A 198 -2.81 -9.20 -13.60
C ASP A 198 -2.19 -7.87 -14.06
N ASN A 199 -2.45 -6.78 -13.31
CA ASN A 199 -1.80 -5.48 -13.54
C ASN A 199 -0.28 -5.52 -13.35
N PHE A 200 0.21 -6.29 -12.36
CA PHE A 200 1.64 -6.49 -12.16
C PHE A 200 2.26 -7.28 -13.30
N ASP A 201 1.60 -8.32 -13.78
CA ASP A 201 2.08 -9.13 -14.90
C ASP A 201 2.18 -8.28 -16.18
N ASP A 202 1.17 -7.46 -16.51
CA ASP A 202 1.24 -6.47 -17.61
C ASP A 202 2.37 -5.44 -17.42
N PHE A 203 2.60 -5.01 -16.19
CA PHE A 203 3.70 -4.10 -15.88
C PHE A 203 5.08 -4.75 -16.10
N PHE A 204 5.25 -6.01 -15.72
CA PHE A 204 6.48 -6.76 -15.98
C PHE A 204 6.72 -6.95 -17.48
N ASP A 205 5.69 -7.30 -18.25
CA ASP A 205 5.78 -7.43 -19.72
C ASP A 205 6.20 -6.10 -20.38
N LYS A 206 5.68 -4.97 -19.88
CA LYS A 206 6.09 -3.63 -20.33
C LYS A 206 7.53 -3.30 -19.98
N ILE A 207 8.01 -3.67 -18.79
CA ILE A 207 9.42 -3.51 -18.41
C ILE A 207 10.32 -4.33 -19.33
N ASP A 208 9.95 -5.58 -19.59
CA ASP A 208 10.73 -6.49 -20.43
C ASP A 208 10.83 -5.97 -21.87
N THR A 209 9.71 -5.46 -22.40
CA THR A 209 9.65 -4.80 -23.71
C THR A 209 10.53 -3.57 -23.77
N ARG A 210 10.42 -2.66 -22.78
CA ARG A 210 11.24 -1.44 -22.72
C ARG A 210 12.72 -1.74 -22.56
N THR A 211 13.08 -2.80 -21.85
CA THR A 211 14.47 -3.23 -21.69
C THR A 211 15.05 -3.64 -23.05
N LYS A 212 14.31 -4.44 -23.84
CA LYS A 212 14.70 -4.79 -25.22
C LYS A 212 14.81 -3.57 -26.13
N GLU A 213 13.91 -2.59 -25.98
CA GLU A 213 13.98 -1.34 -26.73
C GLU A 213 15.23 -0.52 -26.37
N LEU A 214 15.58 -0.43 -25.09
CA LEU A 214 16.79 0.25 -24.61
C LEU A 214 18.06 -0.42 -25.13
N ASP A 215 18.13 -1.75 -25.10
CA ASP A 215 19.27 -2.48 -25.64
C ASP A 215 19.46 -2.20 -27.15
N ASN A 216 18.35 -2.16 -27.91
CA ASN A 216 18.38 -1.82 -29.33
C ASN A 216 18.80 -0.35 -29.56
N GLN A 217 18.33 0.57 -28.72
CA GLN A 217 18.77 1.97 -28.78
C GLN A 217 20.27 2.10 -28.51
N GLN A 218 20.79 1.39 -27.50
CA GLN A 218 22.21 1.37 -27.19
C GLN A 218 23.04 0.90 -28.38
N LEU A 219 22.64 -0.21 -29.03
CA LEU A 219 23.32 -0.71 -30.22
C LEU A 219 23.34 0.32 -31.37
N LYS A 220 22.22 1.02 -31.61
CA LYS A 220 22.15 2.09 -32.62
C LYS A 220 23.04 3.28 -32.26
N THR A 221 23.07 3.68 -30.99
CA THR A 221 23.93 4.76 -30.51
C THR A 221 25.40 4.41 -30.68
N ASP A 222 25.81 3.19 -30.33
CA ASP A 222 27.18 2.71 -30.51
C ASP A 222 27.58 2.69 -31.99
N ASP A 223 26.66 2.27 -32.88
CA ASP A 223 26.88 2.34 -34.33
C ASP A 223 27.04 3.78 -34.83
N PHE A 224 26.19 4.72 -34.39
CA PHE A 224 26.33 6.13 -34.75
C PHE A 224 27.63 6.75 -34.24
N VAL A 225 28.06 6.41 -33.02
CA VAL A 225 29.35 6.85 -32.48
C VAL A 225 30.51 6.35 -33.35
N ARG A 226 30.46 5.08 -33.79
CA ARG A 226 31.45 4.53 -34.72
C ARG A 226 31.44 5.27 -36.06
N GLN A 227 30.27 5.46 -36.67
CA GLN A 227 30.14 6.18 -37.95
C GLN A 227 30.65 7.62 -37.84
N LEU A 228 30.36 8.33 -36.74
CA LEU A 228 30.87 9.68 -36.50
C LEU A 228 32.38 9.72 -36.38
N LYS A 229 32.99 8.72 -35.75
CA LYS A 229 34.45 8.60 -35.65
C LYS A 229 35.07 8.39 -37.03
N GLU A 230 34.53 7.46 -37.82
CA GLU A 230 35.00 7.19 -39.19
C GLU A 230 34.84 8.43 -40.09
N PHE A 231 33.70 9.12 -40.00
CA PHE A 231 33.47 10.35 -40.76
C PHE A 231 34.45 11.46 -40.39
N LYS A 232 34.75 11.63 -39.09
CA LYS A 232 35.73 12.60 -38.61
C LYS A 232 37.13 12.28 -39.13
N GLU A 233 37.56 11.02 -39.06
CA GLU A 233 38.86 10.60 -39.61
C GLU A 233 38.94 10.86 -41.13
N GLN A 234 37.87 10.58 -41.88
CA GLN A 234 37.80 10.89 -43.30
C GLN A 234 37.84 12.40 -43.58
N GLN A 235 37.18 13.21 -42.75
CA GLN A 235 37.19 14.66 -42.88
C GLN A 235 38.59 15.23 -42.64
N ASP A 236 39.29 14.76 -41.61
CA ASP A 236 40.65 15.18 -41.28
C ASP A 236 41.61 14.84 -42.43
N LEU A 237 41.52 13.63 -42.99
CA LEU A 237 42.32 13.22 -44.17
C LEU A 237 42.06 14.10 -45.40
N LYS A 238 40.79 14.41 -45.70
CA LYS A 238 40.44 15.29 -46.83
C LYS A 238 40.91 16.73 -46.60
N MET A 239 40.90 17.21 -45.36
CA MET A 239 41.42 18.53 -45.01
C MET A 239 42.93 18.60 -45.25
N GLU A 240 43.67 17.58 -44.82
CA GLU A 240 45.12 17.48 -45.07
C GLU A 240 45.42 17.46 -46.57
N GLU A 241 44.65 16.69 -47.36
CA GLU A 241 44.78 16.66 -48.82
C GLU A 241 44.49 18.02 -49.46
N ALA A 242 43.44 18.71 -49.01
CA ALA A 242 43.10 20.04 -49.48
C ALA A 242 44.17 21.08 -49.14
N GLU A 243 44.74 21.05 -47.93
CA GLU A 243 45.84 21.93 -47.53
C GLU A 243 47.08 21.69 -48.39
N LYS A 244 47.42 20.42 -48.66
CA LYS A 244 48.52 20.06 -49.55
C LYS A 244 48.31 20.61 -50.97
N LEU A 245 47.12 20.41 -51.54
CA LEU A 245 46.78 20.92 -52.88
C LEU A 245 46.85 22.45 -52.94
N ILE A 246 46.40 23.15 -51.90
CA ILE A 246 46.50 24.62 -51.82
C ILE A 246 47.98 25.04 -51.80
N ASN A 247 48.84 24.34 -51.05
CA ASN A 247 50.26 24.66 -50.99
C ASN A 247 50.96 24.41 -52.34
N ASP A 248 50.66 23.28 -52.99
CA ASP A 248 51.20 22.94 -54.31
C ASP A 248 50.75 23.95 -55.38
N ALA A 249 49.47 24.37 -55.36
CA ALA A 249 48.97 25.40 -56.26
C ALA A 249 49.66 26.77 -56.03
N LYS A 250 49.91 27.15 -54.78
CA LYS A 250 50.67 28.38 -54.45
C LYS A 250 52.10 28.33 -54.98
N LYS A 251 52.79 27.20 -54.79
CA LYS A 251 54.15 26.99 -55.33
C LYS A 251 54.16 27.12 -56.85
N ALA A 252 53.26 26.43 -57.56
CA ALA A 252 53.17 26.46 -59.02
C ALA A 252 52.87 27.87 -59.57
N LEU A 253 52.01 28.64 -58.91
CA LEU A 253 51.72 30.02 -59.29
C LEU A 253 52.98 30.90 -59.19
N HIS A 254 53.73 30.80 -58.09
CA HIS A 254 54.97 31.55 -57.90
C HIS A 254 56.01 31.24 -58.99
N TYR A 255 56.21 29.96 -59.33
CA TYR A 255 57.11 29.56 -60.41
C TYR A 255 56.69 30.17 -61.75
N LYS A 256 55.42 30.00 -62.15
CA LYS A 256 54.92 30.48 -63.44
C LYS A 256 55.00 32.01 -63.59
N THR A 257 54.70 32.76 -62.54
CA THR A 257 54.83 34.22 -62.55
C THR A 257 56.29 34.65 -62.73
N THR A 258 57.23 33.98 -62.06
CA THR A 258 58.65 34.34 -62.13
C THR A 258 59.27 34.01 -63.49
N GLU A 259 58.90 32.89 -64.11
CA GLU A 259 59.27 32.57 -65.49
C GLU A 259 58.71 33.60 -66.48
N GLY A 260 57.46 34.02 -66.32
CA GLY A 260 56.84 35.04 -67.17
C GLY A 260 57.55 36.39 -67.11
N ILE A 261 57.94 36.85 -65.92
CA ILE A 261 58.70 38.10 -65.74
C ILE A 261 60.09 37.97 -66.39
N SER A 262 60.80 36.85 -66.19
CA SER A 262 62.12 36.65 -66.79
C SER A 262 62.07 36.62 -68.32
N ALA A 263 61.04 35.98 -68.90
CA ALA A 263 60.85 35.90 -70.34
C ALA A 263 60.56 37.28 -70.95
N ALA A 264 59.73 38.09 -70.29
CA ALA A 264 59.41 39.44 -70.75
C ALA A 264 60.65 40.36 -70.77
N ILE A 265 61.50 40.30 -69.73
CA ILE A 265 62.74 41.08 -69.68
C ILE A 265 63.77 40.58 -70.71
N GLN A 266 63.86 39.26 -70.90
CA GLN A 266 64.71 38.68 -71.94
C GLN A 266 64.33 39.21 -73.33
N ALA A 267 63.02 39.25 -73.64
CA ALA A 267 62.54 39.80 -74.90
C ALA A 267 62.90 41.28 -75.08
N GLN A 268 62.75 42.10 -74.04
CA GLN A 268 63.15 43.52 -74.07
C GLN A 268 64.67 43.72 -74.24
N TYR A 269 65.48 42.87 -73.60
CA TYR A 269 66.93 42.88 -73.76
C TYR A 269 67.34 42.52 -75.20
N ASP A 270 66.75 41.48 -75.77
CA ASP A 270 67.06 41.01 -77.12
C ASP A 270 66.63 42.05 -78.18
N ASP A 271 65.47 42.70 -78.00
CA ASP A 271 65.00 43.79 -78.86
C ASP A 271 65.94 45.02 -78.79
N ALA A 272 66.31 45.47 -77.58
CA ALA A 272 67.23 46.59 -77.41
C ALA A 272 68.62 46.32 -78.04
N LYS A 273 69.09 45.08 -77.97
CA LYS A 273 70.38 44.66 -78.52
C LYS A 273 70.38 44.57 -80.05
N GLN A 274 69.23 44.38 -80.69
CA GLN A 274 69.16 44.10 -82.12
C GLN A 274 69.63 45.29 -82.97
N ASN A 275 70.85 45.16 -83.52
CA ASN A 275 71.45 45.94 -84.61
C ASN A 275 71.47 47.50 -84.53
N THR A 276 71.00 48.10 -83.44
CA THR A 276 70.98 49.56 -83.27
C THR A 276 72.33 50.11 -82.77
N LEU A 277 73.02 49.38 -81.88
CA LEU A 277 74.32 49.80 -81.31
C LEU A 277 75.40 49.95 -82.38
N GLY A 278 75.54 48.94 -83.24
CA GLY A 278 76.53 48.97 -84.33
C GLY A 278 76.21 50.05 -85.36
N TRP A 279 74.93 50.29 -85.62
CA TRP A 279 74.46 51.32 -86.53
C TRP A 279 74.83 52.73 -86.08
N TRP A 280 74.57 53.09 -84.81
CA TRP A 280 74.90 54.43 -84.30
C TRP A 280 76.41 54.71 -84.25
N LEU A 281 77.21 53.69 -83.94
CA LEU A 281 78.68 53.78 -84.00
C LEU A 281 79.16 54.03 -85.44
N PHE A 282 78.63 53.27 -86.40
CA PHE A 282 79.00 53.39 -87.80
C PHE A 282 78.60 54.77 -88.38
N VAL A 283 77.40 55.26 -88.07
CA VAL A 283 76.92 56.59 -88.46
C VAL A 283 77.81 57.71 -87.90
N ALA A 284 78.20 57.62 -86.63
CA ALA A 284 79.09 58.61 -86.02
C ALA A 284 80.47 58.65 -86.71
N ILE A 285 81.04 57.49 -87.04
CA ILE A 285 82.33 57.38 -87.74
C ILE A 285 82.25 58.00 -89.14
N ILE A 286 81.16 57.76 -89.88
CA ILE A 286 80.95 58.36 -91.21
C ILE A 286 80.90 59.89 -91.15
N PHE A 287 80.12 60.45 -90.23
CA PHE A 287 80.00 61.91 -90.13
C PHE A 287 81.32 62.59 -89.73
N LEU A 288 82.12 61.94 -88.88
CA LEU A 288 83.46 62.40 -88.52
C LEU A 288 84.40 62.36 -89.73
N GLY A 289 84.38 61.28 -90.51
CA GLY A 289 85.16 61.15 -91.74
C GLY A 289 84.77 62.17 -92.80
N LEU A 290 83.46 62.40 -93.01
CA LEU A 290 82.95 63.43 -93.91
C LEU A 290 83.36 64.85 -93.45
N GLY A 291 83.31 65.12 -92.15
CA GLY A 291 83.74 66.40 -91.60
C GLY A 291 85.22 66.69 -91.87
N ILE A 292 86.09 65.70 -91.65
CA ILE A 292 87.53 65.80 -91.93
C ILE A 292 87.77 65.95 -93.45
N GLY A 293 87.12 65.12 -94.27
CA GLY A 293 87.25 65.16 -95.73
C GLY A 293 86.81 66.51 -96.32
N PHE A 294 85.67 67.04 -95.86
CA PHE A 294 85.18 68.35 -96.30
C PHE A 294 86.09 69.49 -95.79
N GLY A 295 86.65 69.35 -94.59
CA GLY A 295 87.66 70.27 -94.06
C GLY A 295 88.92 70.33 -94.92
N ILE A 296 89.43 69.19 -95.37
CA ILE A 296 90.60 69.13 -96.26
C ILE A 296 90.26 69.71 -97.65
N TYR A 297 89.13 69.32 -98.24
CA TYR A 297 88.67 69.87 -99.53
C TYR A 297 88.52 71.39 -99.51
N ALA A 298 88.04 71.94 -98.39
CA ALA A 298 87.87 73.38 -98.20
C ALA A 298 89.20 74.17 -98.18
N LEU A 299 90.34 73.53 -97.91
CA LEU A 299 91.65 74.21 -97.86
C LEU A 299 92.28 74.43 -99.25
N PHE A 300 91.85 73.69 -100.28
CA PHE A 300 92.48 73.70 -101.62
C PHE A 300 91.84 74.66 -102.65
N GLN A 301 90.86 75.49 -102.27
CA GLN A 301 90.20 76.42 -103.20
C GLN A 301 90.29 77.89 -102.76
N GLU A 302 90.38 78.80 -103.75
CA GLU A 302 90.45 80.25 -103.53
C GLU A 302 89.25 80.79 -102.73
N LEU A 303 89.52 81.67 -101.76
CA LEU A 303 88.56 82.11 -100.76
C LEU A 303 87.69 83.29 -101.23
N THR A 304 86.38 83.08 -101.22
CA THR A 304 85.36 84.14 -101.15
C THR A 304 84.75 84.16 -99.74
N ILE A 305 84.45 85.35 -99.20
CA ILE A 305 83.99 85.54 -97.80
C ILE A 305 82.69 84.77 -97.52
N PHE A 306 81.74 84.76 -98.47
CA PHE A 306 80.50 83.98 -98.37
C PHE A 306 80.72 82.46 -98.37
N GLY A 307 81.78 81.98 -99.03
CA GLY A 307 82.15 80.57 -99.04
C GLY A 307 82.70 80.06 -97.70
N PHE A 308 83.37 80.92 -96.92
CA PHE A 308 83.92 80.56 -95.61
C PHE A 308 82.81 80.28 -94.58
N ILE A 309 81.78 81.13 -94.53
CA ILE A 309 80.66 80.99 -93.59
C ILE A 309 79.86 79.71 -93.89
N GLY A 310 79.58 79.43 -95.17
CA GLY A 310 78.90 78.21 -95.58
C GLY A 310 79.68 76.93 -95.20
N ARG A 311 81.01 76.94 -95.36
CA ARG A 311 81.88 75.81 -95.00
C ARG A 311 81.96 75.60 -93.49
N PHE A 312 82.08 76.67 -92.70
CA PHE A 312 82.08 76.59 -91.24
C PHE A 312 80.75 76.05 -90.68
N ALA A 313 79.62 76.45 -91.27
CA ALA A 313 78.30 75.94 -90.92
C ALA A 313 78.18 74.43 -91.19
N ILE A 314 78.65 73.95 -92.35
CA ILE A 314 78.61 72.52 -92.71
C ILE A 314 79.48 71.70 -91.75
N ILE A 315 80.71 72.14 -91.46
CA ILE A 315 81.60 71.43 -90.52
C ILE A 315 80.99 71.40 -89.12
N THR A 316 80.44 72.52 -88.65
CA THR A 316 79.78 72.59 -87.34
C THR A 316 78.57 71.65 -87.27
N LEU A 317 77.79 71.55 -88.35
CA LEU A 317 76.65 70.65 -88.45
C LEU A 317 77.08 69.17 -88.46
N LEU A 318 78.16 68.82 -89.17
CA LEU A 318 78.70 67.45 -89.20
C LEU A 318 79.27 67.01 -87.85
N VAL A 319 79.97 67.90 -87.15
CA VAL A 319 80.45 67.65 -85.77
C VAL A 319 79.26 67.50 -84.81
N GLY A 320 78.25 68.35 -84.92
CA GLY A 320 77.01 68.23 -84.15
C GLY A 320 76.30 66.89 -84.37
N ALA A 321 76.20 66.44 -85.63
CA ALA A 321 75.61 65.15 -85.99
C ALA A 321 76.42 63.95 -85.45
N ALA A 322 77.75 64.06 -85.42
CA ALA A 322 78.61 63.04 -84.81
C ALA A 322 78.43 62.97 -83.28
N ILE A 323 78.35 64.13 -82.60
CA ILE A 323 78.12 64.20 -81.14
C ILE A 323 76.74 63.61 -80.80
N PHE A 324 75.69 63.98 -81.54
CA PHE A 324 74.35 63.43 -81.34
C PHE A 324 74.34 61.91 -81.49
N SER A 325 75.01 61.38 -82.51
CA SER A 325 75.08 59.94 -82.78
C SER A 325 75.83 59.21 -81.65
N ALA A 326 76.91 59.80 -81.11
CA ALA A 326 77.62 59.28 -79.94
C ALA A 326 76.75 59.29 -78.67
N GLN A 327 75.96 60.35 -78.45
CA GLN A 327 75.03 60.42 -77.33
C GLN A 327 73.92 59.36 -77.42
N GLN A 328 73.38 59.11 -78.61
CA GLN A 328 72.40 58.03 -78.82
C GLN A 328 73.01 56.65 -78.60
N TYR A 329 74.26 56.43 -79.03
CA TYR A 329 74.98 55.20 -78.75
C TYR A 329 75.12 54.94 -77.23
N VAL A 330 75.58 55.94 -76.48
CA VAL A 330 75.72 55.83 -75.02
C VAL A 330 74.37 55.57 -74.35
N ARG A 331 73.31 56.25 -74.81
CA ARG A 331 71.95 56.04 -74.30
C ARG A 331 71.46 54.60 -74.52
N GLN A 332 71.63 54.06 -75.73
CA GLN A 332 71.22 52.69 -76.04
C GLN A 332 72.05 51.65 -75.29
N LYS A 333 73.36 51.88 -75.15
CA LYS A 333 74.24 51.01 -74.37
C LYS A 333 73.80 50.92 -72.90
N ASN A 334 73.48 52.06 -72.28
CA ASN A 334 73.01 52.10 -70.90
C ASN A 334 71.68 51.36 -70.71
N ILE A 335 70.75 51.48 -71.67
CA ILE A 335 69.48 50.73 -71.66
C ILE A 335 69.74 49.22 -71.71
N ILE A 336 70.65 48.77 -72.58
CA ILE A 336 70.99 47.35 -72.73
C ILE A 336 71.68 46.80 -71.47
N GLU A 337 72.60 47.55 -70.88
CA GLU A 337 73.26 47.18 -69.62
C GLU A 337 72.26 47.10 -68.46
N ASP A 338 71.28 48.00 -68.42
CA ASP A 338 70.22 47.98 -67.42
C ASP A 338 69.29 46.77 -67.59
N TYR A 339 68.86 46.46 -68.81
CA TYR A 339 68.08 45.24 -69.07
C TYR A 339 68.86 43.96 -68.79
N ALA A 340 70.17 43.92 -69.09
CA ALA A 340 71.02 42.80 -68.72
C ALA A 340 71.10 42.61 -67.20
N TYR A 341 71.27 43.71 -66.46
CA TYR A 341 71.26 43.69 -64.99
C TYR A 341 69.92 43.18 -64.44
N LYS A 342 68.80 43.70 -64.95
CA LYS A 342 67.44 43.29 -64.56
C LYS A 342 67.16 41.82 -64.89
N LEU A 343 67.64 41.34 -66.02
CA LEU A 343 67.51 39.94 -66.41
C LEU A 343 68.26 39.02 -65.44
N VAL A 344 69.50 39.38 -65.07
CA VAL A 344 70.29 38.63 -64.09
C VAL A 344 69.61 38.65 -62.72
N LEU A 345 69.09 39.81 -62.29
CA LEU A 345 68.33 39.92 -61.04
C LEU A 345 67.12 38.99 -61.02
N VAL A 346 66.28 39.01 -62.06
CA VAL A 346 65.09 38.15 -62.10
C VAL A 346 65.44 36.67 -62.20
N LYS A 347 66.46 36.29 -62.95
CA LYS A 347 66.95 34.90 -62.95
C LYS A 347 67.51 34.48 -61.58
N SER A 348 68.15 35.39 -60.86
CA SER A 348 68.62 35.13 -59.49
C SER A 348 67.46 34.98 -58.50
N ILE A 349 66.35 35.72 -58.68
CA ILE A 349 65.12 35.52 -57.90
C ILE A 349 64.64 34.08 -58.03
N ILE A 350 64.68 33.50 -59.24
CA ILE A 350 64.29 32.10 -59.45
C ILE A 350 65.17 31.17 -58.61
N GLY A 351 66.49 31.27 -58.74
CA GLY A 351 67.42 30.40 -58.01
C GLY A 351 67.41 30.58 -56.49
N PHE A 352 67.27 31.82 -56.00
CA PHE A 352 67.19 32.08 -54.56
C PHE A 352 65.81 31.78 -53.99
N SER A 353 64.73 31.90 -54.76
CA SER A 353 63.39 31.49 -54.34
C SER A 353 63.33 29.98 -54.09
N GLU A 354 63.97 29.17 -54.93
CA GLU A 354 64.07 27.72 -54.71
C GLU A 354 64.76 27.36 -53.39
N GLU A 355 65.78 28.12 -52.99
CA GLU A 355 66.52 27.87 -51.75
C GLU A 355 65.80 28.45 -50.52
N LEU A 356 65.16 29.62 -50.65
CA LEU A 356 64.39 30.26 -49.58
C LEU A 356 63.07 29.54 -49.30
N LEU A 357 62.44 28.91 -50.30
CA LEU A 357 61.21 28.11 -50.11
C LEU A 357 61.47 26.77 -49.41
N LYS A 358 62.71 26.27 -49.37
CA LYS A 358 63.10 25.08 -48.58
C LYS A 358 63.29 25.39 -47.11
N ILE A 359 63.59 26.65 -46.77
CA ILE A 359 63.80 27.10 -45.40
C ILE A 359 62.42 27.41 -44.82
N GLU A 360 61.85 26.45 -44.09
CA GLU A 360 60.53 26.52 -43.48
C GLU A 360 60.52 27.45 -42.25
N ASP A 361 60.86 28.73 -42.43
CA ASP A 361 60.86 29.70 -41.34
C ASP A 361 59.52 30.47 -41.29
N LYS A 362 58.86 30.39 -40.13
CA LYS A 362 57.47 30.83 -39.89
C LYS A 362 57.25 32.34 -39.99
N THR A 363 58.28 33.10 -40.30
CA THR A 363 58.16 34.50 -40.70
C THR A 363 58.77 34.63 -42.08
N ASN A 364 57.90 34.64 -43.09
CA ASN A 364 58.17 34.89 -44.52
C ASN A 364 58.79 36.30 -44.78
N SER A 365 59.40 36.93 -43.77
CA SER A 365 59.96 38.28 -43.78
C SER A 365 61.22 38.37 -44.63
N GLY A 366 62.13 37.38 -44.56
CA GLY A 366 63.36 37.38 -45.35
C GLY A 366 63.09 37.28 -46.85
N TYR A 367 62.24 36.34 -47.25
CA TYR A 367 61.80 36.18 -48.64
C TYR A 367 61.02 37.42 -49.13
N GLN A 368 60.08 37.93 -48.32
CA GLN A 368 59.34 39.15 -48.67
C GLN A 368 60.26 40.37 -48.82
N ILE A 369 61.21 40.60 -47.91
CA ILE A 369 62.17 41.71 -48.00
C ILE A 369 63.04 41.57 -49.26
N TYR A 370 63.52 40.36 -49.55
CA TYR A 370 64.32 40.07 -50.73
C TYR A 370 63.53 40.33 -52.03
N ILE A 371 62.31 39.80 -52.14
CA ILE A 371 61.44 40.01 -53.29
C ILE A 371 61.06 41.48 -53.44
N THR A 372 60.66 42.17 -52.36
CA THR A 372 60.30 43.59 -52.40
C THR A 372 61.48 44.47 -52.83
N ARG A 373 62.69 44.22 -52.31
CA ARG A 373 63.89 44.96 -52.73
C ARG A 373 64.21 44.72 -54.20
N THR A 374 64.12 43.48 -54.65
CA THR A 374 64.43 43.12 -56.03
C THR A 374 63.37 43.66 -57.01
N LEU A 375 62.08 43.64 -56.63
CA LEU A 375 61.01 44.28 -57.40
C LEU A 375 61.17 45.80 -57.46
N ASN A 376 61.55 46.44 -56.35
CA ASN A 376 61.85 47.88 -56.34
C ASN A 376 63.03 48.23 -57.24
N GLU A 377 64.05 47.39 -57.35
CA GLU A 377 65.14 47.58 -58.31
C GLU A 377 64.69 47.32 -59.76
N LEU A 378 63.80 46.33 -59.98
CA LEU A 378 63.28 46.00 -61.30
C LEU A 378 62.40 47.12 -61.88
N LEU A 379 61.61 47.79 -61.03
CA LEU A 379 60.69 48.87 -61.42
C LEU A 379 61.37 50.22 -61.69
N GLN A 380 62.68 50.37 -61.43
CA GLN A 380 63.39 51.63 -61.68
C GLN A 380 63.65 51.89 -63.17
N ASP A 381 63.64 53.17 -63.58
CA ASP A 381 63.81 53.62 -64.98
C ASP A 381 65.22 53.31 -65.54
N PRO A 382 65.35 52.74 -66.76
CA PRO A 382 66.63 52.40 -67.39
C PRO A 382 67.56 53.59 -67.70
N LEU A 383 67.06 54.83 -67.76
CA LEU A 383 67.83 56.00 -68.22
C LEU A 383 68.37 56.90 -67.09
N ARG A 384 68.53 56.38 -65.88
CA ARG A 384 69.07 57.18 -64.78
C ARG A 384 70.51 57.65 -65.04
N TYR A 385 70.77 58.93 -64.78
CA TYR A 385 72.13 59.47 -64.69
C TYR A 385 72.88 58.78 -63.54
N LYS A 386 73.73 57.79 -63.86
CA LYS A 386 74.65 57.16 -62.91
C LYS A 386 75.91 58.03 -62.77
N GLY A 387 75.75 59.21 -62.17
CA GLY A 387 76.85 60.12 -61.88
C GLY A 387 76.65 60.82 -60.55
N GLY A 388 77.60 60.62 -59.63
CA GLY A 388 77.89 61.54 -58.53
C GLY A 388 77.07 61.40 -57.25
N LYS A 389 77.72 60.80 -56.23
CA LYS A 389 77.64 61.02 -54.77
C LYS A 389 76.32 61.50 -54.15
N ALA A 390 75.86 60.67 -53.20
CA ALA A 390 74.97 60.91 -52.07
C ALA A 390 74.49 62.36 -51.87
N ASN A 391 73.17 62.52 -51.89
CA ASN A 391 72.48 63.37 -50.93
C ASN A 391 71.19 62.68 -50.55
N ASP A 392 71.12 62.30 -49.27
CA ASP A 392 69.87 62.08 -48.56
C ASP A 392 68.94 63.27 -48.78
N LEU A 393 67.76 63.00 -49.32
CA LEU A 393 66.45 63.57 -48.98
C LEU A 393 65.55 63.48 -50.21
N GLN A 394 64.48 62.70 -50.10
CA GLN A 394 63.10 63.08 -50.48
C GLN A 394 62.11 61.89 -50.46
N LEU A 395 62.26 60.92 -49.54
CA LEU A 395 61.22 59.91 -49.29
C LEU A 395 60.45 60.10 -47.96
N ALA A 396 60.73 61.16 -47.20
CA ALA A 396 60.04 61.44 -45.95
C ALA A 396 58.58 61.96 -46.09
N PRO A 397 58.19 62.76 -47.11
CA PRO A 397 56.83 63.29 -47.18
C PRO A 397 55.82 62.26 -47.73
N LEU A 398 56.18 61.50 -48.77
CA LEU A 398 55.30 60.49 -49.39
C LEU A 398 54.97 59.32 -48.44
N VAL A 399 55.94 58.89 -47.63
CA VAL A 399 55.71 57.83 -46.63
C VAL A 399 54.84 58.33 -45.47
N LYS A 400 54.94 59.61 -45.09
CA LYS A 400 54.05 60.22 -44.08
C LYS A 400 52.62 60.36 -44.58
N GLU A 401 52.44 60.76 -45.84
CA GLU A 401 51.13 60.96 -46.47
C GLU A 401 50.37 59.62 -46.62
N VAL A 402 51.08 58.54 -46.99
CA VAL A 402 50.51 57.18 -47.03
C VAL A 402 50.18 56.65 -45.63
N LEU A 403 50.96 57.01 -44.60
CA LEU A 403 50.70 56.62 -43.21
C LEU A 403 49.51 57.38 -42.59
N GLU A 404 49.28 58.62 -42.99
CA GLU A 404 48.08 59.38 -42.62
C GLU A 404 46.82 58.85 -43.31
N LEU A 405 46.88 58.58 -44.63
CA LEU A 405 45.78 57.94 -45.36
C LEU A 405 45.43 56.54 -44.80
N SER A 406 46.44 55.77 -44.39
CA SER A 406 46.25 54.48 -43.72
C SER A 406 45.50 54.60 -42.38
N LYS A 407 45.77 55.67 -41.61
CA LYS A 407 45.07 55.92 -40.33
C LYS A 407 43.64 56.41 -40.55
N GLU A 408 43.41 57.23 -41.58
CA GLU A 408 42.07 57.70 -41.96
C GLU A 408 41.17 56.54 -42.42
N ILE A 409 41.69 55.63 -43.24
CA ILE A 409 40.94 54.45 -43.69
C ILE A 409 40.62 53.50 -42.52
N LYS A 410 41.51 53.38 -41.53
CA LYS A 410 41.25 52.57 -40.32
C LYS A 410 40.21 53.20 -39.39
N GLY A 411 40.03 54.52 -39.45
CA GLY A 411 38.97 55.25 -38.73
C GLY A 411 37.58 55.09 -39.38
N LEU A 412 37.53 54.82 -40.69
CA LEU A 412 36.29 54.60 -41.45
C LEU A 412 35.76 53.16 -41.40
N VAL A 413 36.53 52.21 -40.87
CA VAL A 413 36.16 50.78 -40.75
C VAL A 413 35.83 50.42 -39.29
N LYS A 414 35.24 51.34 -38.53
CA LYS A 414 34.66 51.07 -37.21
C LYS A 414 33.18 51.38 -37.16
#